data_AF-A0A257RD78-F1
#
_entry.id   AF-A0A257RD78-F1
#
_cell.length_a   1.000
_cell.length_b   1.000
_cell.length_c   1.000
_cell.angle_alpha   90.00
_cell.angle_beta   90.00
_cell.angle_gamma   90.00
#
_symmetry.space_group_name_H-M   'P 1'
#
loop_
_entity.id
_entity.type
_entity.pdbx_description
1 polymer ?
#
loop_
_entity_poly.entity_id
_entity_poly.type
_entity_poly.pdbx_seq_one_letter_code
_entity_poly.pdbx_strand_id
1 'polypeptide(L)'
;ETPIDDGQGVPITVKLYHETLPDGVTHLIAKATDQGFANNTQVYHVPPDHLFMMGDNRDFSEDSRFLDAVGYIPLDNFVGRARIIWFSIRLDHPWWEFWYWPVDVRWDRLFTVIK
;
A
#
# COMPACT_ATOMS: atom_id res chain seq x y z
N GLU A 1 -15.35 -6.39 6.67
CA GLU A 1 -14.27 -6.25 7.65
C GLU A 1 -13.31 -7.40 7.44
N THR A 2 -12.04 -7.10 7.19
CA THR A 2 -11.03 -8.10 6.81
C THR A 2 -9.87 -8.00 7.80
N PRO A 3 -9.42 -9.12 8.39
CA PRO A 3 -8.21 -9.12 9.19
C PRO A 3 -7.01 -8.85 8.28
N ILE A 4 -6.23 -7.82 8.57
CA ILE A 4 -4.94 -7.57 7.93
C ILE A 4 -3.86 -7.52 9.01
N ASP A 5 -2.62 -7.78 8.60
CA ASP A 5 -1.44 -7.53 9.43
C ASP A 5 -1.17 -6.01 9.45
N ASP A 6 -0.96 -5.46 10.64
CA ASP A 6 -0.60 -4.06 10.85
C ASP A 6 0.87 -3.74 10.54
N GLY A 7 1.64 -4.74 10.10
CA GLY A 7 3.07 -4.65 9.84
C GLY A 7 3.93 -4.98 11.07
N GLN A 8 3.31 -5.24 12.21
CA GLN A 8 3.95 -5.68 13.46
C GLN A 8 3.56 -7.12 13.82
N GLY A 9 2.83 -7.82 12.95
CA GLY A 9 2.35 -9.18 13.17
C GLY A 9 1.08 -9.24 14.01
N VAL A 10 0.41 -8.11 14.28
CA VAL A 10 -0.85 -8.08 15.01
C VAL A 10 -2.01 -8.04 14.01
N PRO A 11 -2.93 -9.02 14.06
CA PRO A 11 -4.10 -8.97 13.21
C PRO A 11 -5.04 -7.86 13.68
N ILE A 12 -5.36 -6.95 12.76
CA ILE A 12 -6.30 -5.85 12.98
C ILE A 12 -7.46 -5.95 12.00
N THR A 13 -8.62 -5.45 12.42
CA THR A 13 -9.79 -5.38 11.56
C THR A 13 -9.80 -4.07 10.79
N VAL A 14 -9.86 -4.15 9.46
CA VAL A 14 -10.02 -2.98 8.59
C VAL A 14 -11.29 -3.04 7.75
N LYS A 15 -11.73 -1.87 7.33
CA LYS A 15 -12.76 -1.66 6.31
C LYS A 15 -12.07 -1.42 4.97
N LEU A 16 -12.58 -2.11 3.94
CA LEU A 16 -12.14 -1.93 2.56
C LEU A 16 -13.09 -1.00 1.84
N TYR A 17 -12.53 -0.05 1.09
CA TYR A 17 -13.28 0.91 0.29
C TYR A 17 -12.78 0.88 -1.16
N HIS A 18 -13.70 1.11 -2.09
CA HIS A 18 -13.33 1.48 -3.45
C HIS A 18 -13.22 3.01 -3.50
N GLU A 19 -12.01 3.53 -3.69
CA GLU A 19 -11.79 4.95 -3.89
C GLU A 19 -11.70 5.23 -5.38
N THR A 20 -12.48 6.21 -5.85
CA THR A 20 -12.43 6.69 -7.23
C THR A 20 -11.79 8.08 -7.23
N LEU A 21 -10.67 8.19 -7.93
CA LEU A 21 -9.96 9.44 -8.13
C LEU A 21 -10.72 10.35 -9.12
N PRO A 22 -10.46 11.68 -9.13
CA PRO A 22 -11.15 12.61 -10.02
C PRO A 22 -11.02 12.29 -11.52
N ASP A 23 -9.98 11.56 -11.91
CA ASP A 23 -9.75 11.09 -13.27
C ASP A 23 -10.51 9.79 -13.61
N GLY A 24 -11.28 9.25 -12.66
CA GLY A 24 -12.11 8.06 -12.81
C GLY A 24 -11.41 6.75 -12.47
N VAL A 25 -10.13 6.77 -12.07
CA VAL A 25 -9.42 5.55 -11.66
C VAL A 25 -9.96 5.07 -10.32
N THR A 26 -10.45 3.83 -10.26
CA THR A 26 -10.91 3.19 -9.02
C THR A 26 -9.89 2.18 -8.52
N HIS A 27 -9.53 2.26 -7.24
CA HIS A 27 -8.66 1.30 -6.56
C HIS A 27 -9.21 0.93 -5.17
N LEU A 28 -8.67 -0.15 -4.60
CA LEU A 28 -9.05 -0.61 -3.27
C LEU A 28 -8.14 0.02 -2.22
N ILE A 29 -8.74 0.52 -1.14
CA ILE A 29 -8.01 1.05 0.01
C ILE A 29 -8.47 0.34 1.29
N ALA A 30 -7.56 0.21 2.25
CA ALA A 30 -7.84 -0.29 3.59
C ALA A 30 -7.77 0.86 4.60
N LYS A 31 -8.77 0.92 5.48
CA LYS A 31 -8.80 1.83 6.63
C LYS A 31 -9.19 1.09 7.91
N ALA A 32 -8.42 1.27 8.98
CA ALA A 32 -8.74 0.88 10.33
C ALA A 32 -9.64 1.91 11.04
N THR A 33 -9.48 3.21 10.73
CA THR A 33 -10.22 4.27 11.41
C THR A 33 -10.62 5.41 10.48
N ASP A 34 -11.71 6.09 10.82
CA ASP A 34 -12.14 7.34 10.17
C ASP A 34 -11.71 8.59 10.98
N GLN A 35 -10.98 8.38 12.08
CA GLN A 35 -10.52 9.43 12.99
C GLN A 35 -9.05 9.77 12.77
N GLY A 36 -8.63 10.95 13.19
CA GLY A 36 -7.24 11.39 13.10
C GLY A 36 -6.95 12.28 11.89
N PHE A 37 -5.78 12.90 11.91
CA PHE A 37 -5.45 13.98 10.97
C PHE A 37 -5.30 13.51 9.53
N ALA A 38 -4.88 12.25 9.30
CA ALA A 38 -4.68 11.69 7.97
C ALA A 38 -5.99 11.29 7.27
N ASN A 39 -7.14 11.42 7.96
CA ASN A 39 -8.48 11.08 7.45
C ASN A 39 -9.23 12.29 6.89
N ASN A 40 -9.05 13.47 7.50
CA ASN A 40 -9.59 14.74 7.00
C ASN A 40 -8.45 15.77 6.96
N THR A 41 -7.72 15.77 5.85
CA THR A 41 -6.54 16.61 5.68
C THR A 41 -6.94 18.00 5.17
N GLN A 42 -6.04 18.96 5.34
CA GLN A 42 -6.07 20.18 4.55
C GLN A 42 -5.85 19.87 3.06
N VAL A 43 -6.14 20.86 2.20
CA VAL A 43 -5.79 20.78 0.78
C VAL A 43 -4.27 20.88 0.63
N TYR A 44 -3.68 19.94 -0.09
CA TYR A 44 -2.25 19.97 -0.43
C TYR A 44 -2.04 20.67 -1.78
N HIS A 45 -1.11 21.62 -1.80
CA HIS A 45 -0.64 22.27 -3.02
C HIS A 45 0.71 21.68 -3.40
N VAL A 46 0.69 20.65 -4.25
CA VAL A 46 1.90 19.97 -4.68
C VAL A 46 2.76 20.94 -5.51
N PRO A 47 4.02 21.20 -5.11
CA PRO A 47 4.91 22.07 -5.88
C PRO A 47 5.16 21.54 -7.29
N PRO A 48 5.57 22.40 -8.24
CA PRO A 48 6.09 21.94 -9.53
C PRO A 48 7.20 20.91 -9.34
N ASP A 49 7.30 19.97 -10.27
CA ASP A 49 8.31 18.90 -10.27
C ASP A 49 8.30 18.00 -9.03
N HIS A 50 7.16 17.89 -8.35
CA HIS A 50 6.96 16.97 -7.23
C HIS A 50 5.73 16.08 -7.42
N LEU A 51 5.73 14.94 -6.73
CA LEU A 51 4.66 13.97 -6.67
C LEU A 51 4.08 13.94 -5.26
N PHE A 52 2.78 13.65 -5.19
CA PHE A 52 2.08 13.34 -3.95
C PHE A 52 1.64 11.88 -4.03
N MET A 53 2.21 11.03 -3.17
CA MET A 53 1.93 9.60 -3.17
C MET A 53 1.24 9.20 -1.88
N MET A 54 0.31 8.25 -2.00
CA MET A 54 -0.43 7.68 -0.87
C MET A 54 -0.43 6.16 -1.00
N GLY A 55 -0.33 5.48 0.14
CA GLY A 55 -0.47 4.03 0.19
C GLY A 55 -1.94 3.59 0.23
N ASP A 56 -2.21 2.41 -0.32
CA ASP A 56 -3.54 1.80 -0.27
C ASP A 56 -3.93 1.39 1.16
N ASN A 57 -2.96 1.05 2.02
CA ASN A 57 -3.17 0.79 3.44
C ASN A 57 -3.09 2.11 4.24
N ARG A 58 -4.20 2.85 4.29
CA ARG A 58 -4.20 4.29 4.64
C ARG A 58 -3.74 4.59 6.06
N ASP A 59 -4.10 3.76 7.03
CA ASP A 59 -3.74 4.00 8.43
C ASP A 59 -2.34 3.45 8.78
N PHE A 60 -1.76 2.61 7.91
CA PHE A 60 -0.44 1.99 8.09
C PHE A 60 0.51 2.34 6.94
N SER A 61 0.38 3.56 6.43
CA SER A 61 1.22 4.10 5.37
C SER A 61 1.72 5.47 5.81
N GLU A 62 3.04 5.56 6.05
CA GLU A 62 3.74 6.82 6.20
C GLU A 62 4.03 7.36 4.80
N ASP A 63 3.20 8.29 4.33
CA ASP A 63 3.21 8.78 2.95
C ASP A 63 3.10 10.31 2.87
N SER A 64 2.85 10.87 1.68
CA SER A 64 2.90 12.32 1.45
C SER A 64 1.91 13.13 2.30
N ARG A 65 0.93 12.51 2.97
CA ARG A 65 0.07 13.18 3.97
C ARG A 65 0.85 13.66 5.20
N PHE A 66 2.02 13.08 5.47
CA PHE A 66 2.88 13.39 6.60
C PHE A 66 4.04 14.27 6.10
N LEU A 67 3.83 15.59 6.09
CA LEU A 67 4.79 16.56 5.52
C LEU A 67 6.12 16.65 6.28
N ASP A 68 6.12 16.29 7.56
CA ASP A 68 7.28 16.23 8.43
C ASP A 68 8.06 14.90 8.34
N ALA A 69 7.50 13.90 7.65
CA ALA A 69 8.13 12.60 7.41
C ALA A 69 8.53 12.42 5.93
N VAL A 70 7.57 12.06 5.07
CA VAL A 70 7.82 11.82 3.63
C VAL A 70 7.59 13.09 2.80
N GLY A 71 6.44 13.74 3.01
CA GLY A 71 6.06 14.94 2.27
C GLY A 71 6.01 14.78 0.75
N TYR A 72 6.27 15.87 0.03
CA TYR A 72 6.28 15.90 -1.43
C TYR A 72 7.55 15.24 -1.98
N ILE A 73 7.39 14.38 -2.98
CA ILE A 73 8.49 13.58 -3.53
C ILE A 73 9.01 14.27 -4.80
N PRO A 74 10.27 14.72 -4.88
CA PRO A 74 10.83 15.26 -6.11
C PRO A 74 10.69 14.27 -7.28
N LEU A 75 10.33 14.78 -8.46
CA LEU A 75 10.14 13.94 -9.65
C LEU A 75 11.41 13.17 -10.04
N ASP A 76 12.59 13.72 -9.74
CA ASP A 76 13.88 13.05 -9.96
C ASP A 76 14.04 11.74 -9.16
N ASN A 77 13.30 11.59 -8.06
CA ASN A 77 13.26 10.35 -7.28
C ASN A 77 12.32 9.29 -7.90
N PHE A 78 11.57 9.64 -8.96
CA PHE A 78 10.68 8.72 -9.63
C PHE A 78 11.45 7.78 -10.56
N VAL A 79 11.62 6.53 -10.11
CA VAL A 79 12.32 5.50 -10.90
C VAL A 79 11.40 4.87 -11.94
N GLY A 80 10.13 4.61 -11.61
CA GLY A 80 9.19 3.98 -12.54
C GLY A 80 7.95 3.38 -11.88
N ARG A 81 7.09 2.77 -12.71
CA ARG A 81 5.83 2.14 -12.29
C ARG A 81 6.02 0.63 -12.06
N ALA A 82 5.53 0.13 -10.93
CA ALA A 82 5.41 -1.30 -10.68
C ALA A 82 4.36 -1.94 -11.62
N ARG A 83 4.73 -3.02 -12.33
CA ARG A 83 3.87 -3.63 -13.37
C ARG A 83 3.47 -5.07 -13.11
N ILE A 84 4.34 -5.88 -12.52
CA ILE A 84 4.15 -7.33 -12.41
C ILE A 84 4.60 -7.79 -11.02
N ILE A 85 3.79 -8.62 -10.39
CA ILE A 85 4.20 -9.38 -9.20
C ILE A 85 4.92 -10.63 -9.69
N TRP A 86 6.25 -10.61 -9.74
CA TRP A 86 7.03 -11.74 -10.25
C TRP A 86 7.30 -12.84 -9.21
N PHE A 87 7.08 -12.54 -7.91
CA PHE A 87 7.21 -13.51 -6.83
C PHE A 87 6.38 -13.07 -5.60
N SER A 88 5.81 -14.05 -4.89
CA SER A 88 5.06 -13.82 -3.65
C SER A 88 5.02 -15.09 -2.80
N ILE A 89 5.35 -14.97 -1.50
CA ILE A 89 5.44 -16.09 -0.56
C ILE A 89 4.86 -15.68 0.80
N ARG A 90 4.24 -16.63 1.51
CA ARG A 90 3.95 -16.53 2.94
C ARG A 90 5.19 -16.96 3.73
N LEU A 91 5.63 -16.17 4.71
CA LEU A 91 6.76 -16.54 5.56
C LEU A 91 6.26 -17.29 6.80
N ASP A 92 5.36 -18.26 6.60
CA ASP A 92 4.81 -19.09 7.68
C ASP A 92 5.87 -20.09 8.18
N HIS A 93 6.80 -20.49 7.28
CA HIS A 93 7.99 -21.27 7.59
C HIS A 93 9.26 -20.48 7.27
N PRO A 94 10.39 -20.80 7.92
CA PRO A 94 11.66 -20.19 7.56
C PRO A 94 12.04 -20.42 6.09
N TRP A 95 12.61 -19.40 5.44
CA TRP A 95 12.90 -19.44 4.00
C TRP A 95 13.85 -20.59 3.57
N TRP A 96 14.69 -21.09 4.48
CA TRP A 96 15.60 -22.21 4.20
C TRP A 96 14.90 -23.57 4.12
N GLU A 97 13.67 -23.68 4.63
CA GLU A 97 12.85 -24.88 4.56
C GLU A 97 12.15 -24.96 3.19
N PHE A 98 12.95 -25.07 2.13
CA PHE A 98 12.48 -24.98 0.75
C PHE A 98 11.43 -26.03 0.37
N TRP A 99 11.30 -27.11 1.16
CA TRP A 99 10.25 -28.12 1.01
C TRP A 99 8.85 -27.60 1.38
N TYR A 100 8.71 -26.51 2.13
CA TYR A 100 7.42 -25.84 2.39
C TYR A 100 7.05 -24.82 1.31
N TRP A 101 7.99 -24.41 0.45
CA TRP A 101 7.74 -23.42 -0.60
C TRP A 101 6.56 -23.75 -1.52
N PRO A 102 6.29 -25.02 -1.91
CA PRO A 102 5.10 -25.33 -2.72
C PRO A 102 3.77 -24.89 -2.08
N VAL A 103 3.70 -24.87 -0.74
CA VAL A 103 2.52 -24.46 0.03
C VAL A 103 2.58 -22.97 0.38
N ASP A 104 3.77 -22.45 0.67
CA ASP A 104 3.95 -21.06 1.11
C ASP A 104 3.88 -20.06 -0.05
N VAL A 105 4.25 -20.47 -1.27
CA VAL A 105 4.16 -19.60 -2.45
C VAL A 105 2.70 -19.27 -2.77
N ARG A 106 2.44 -17.99 -3.01
CA ARG A 106 1.12 -17.46 -3.39
C ARG A 106 0.98 -17.50 -4.90
N TRP A 107 0.75 -18.69 -5.43
CA TRP A 107 0.67 -18.95 -6.87
C TRP A 107 -0.36 -18.09 -7.61
N ASP A 108 -1.45 -17.70 -6.94
CA ASP A 108 -2.50 -16.82 -7.47
C ASP A 108 -2.03 -15.38 -7.76
N ARG A 109 -0.92 -14.96 -7.14
CA ARG A 109 -0.34 -13.63 -7.35
C ARG A 109 0.80 -13.62 -8.37
N LEU A 110 1.32 -14.79 -8.73
CA LEU A 110 2.50 -14.91 -9.57
C LEU A 110 2.19 -14.47 -11.01
N PHE A 111 3.01 -13.56 -11.53
CA PHE A 111 2.86 -12.93 -12.85
C PHE A 111 1.58 -12.12 -13.06
N THR A 112 0.89 -11.75 -11.97
CA THR A 112 -0.28 -10.86 -12.05
C THR A 112 0.18 -9.45 -12.43
N VAL A 113 -0.47 -8.87 -13.44
CA VAL A 113 -0.24 -7.49 -13.88
C VAL A 113 -0.99 -6.54 -12.95
N ILE A 114 -0.27 -5.54 -12.44
CA ILE A 114 -0.81 -4.46 -11.62
C ILE A 114 -1.44 -3.44 -12.58
N LYS A 115 -2.70 -3.10 -12.34
CA LYS A 115 -3.45 -2.10 -13.12
C LYS A 115 -3.18 -0.69 -12.61
#